data_AF-A0A965N0Z6-F1
#
_entry.id   AF-A0A965N0Z6-F1
#
_cell.length_a   1.000
_cell.length_b   1.000
_cell.length_c   1.000
_cell.angle_alpha   90.00
_cell.angle_beta   90.00
_cell.angle_gamma   90.00
#
_symmetry.space_group_name_H-M   'P 1'
#
loop_
_entity.id
_entity.type
_entity.pdbx_description
1 polymer ?
#
loop_
_entity_poly.entity_id
_entity_poly.type
_entity_poly.pdbx_seq_one_letter_code
_entity_poly.pdbx_strand_id
1 'polypeptide(L)'
;MVNHHQVKSTGIEDIQIIRDSARVFGTLFEIKGNSASALQFYVTDSTNHFIRGALYFNCRPNADSLKRSTDFLKQDVIRLLQSLQWFN
;
A
#
# COMPACT_ATOMS: atom_id res chain seq x y z
N MET A 1 -19.46 -2.18 -9.96
CA MET A 1 -19.39 -0.79 -9.44
C MET A 1 -18.09 -0.67 -8.66
N VAL A 2 -17.09 0.03 -9.20
CA VAL A 2 -15.80 0.25 -8.52
C VAL A 2 -15.95 1.55 -7.74
N ASN A 3 -15.92 1.45 -6.41
CA ASN A 3 -16.05 2.61 -5.53
C ASN A 3 -14.88 3.56 -5.78
N HIS A 4 -15.18 4.73 -6.32
CA HIS A 4 -14.23 5.78 -6.58
C HIS A 4 -13.90 6.49 -5.26
N HIS A 5 -12.60 6.52 -4.95
CA HIS A 5 -11.90 7.59 -4.25
C HIS A 5 -12.56 8.14 -2.97
N GLN A 6 -12.28 7.49 -1.84
CA GLN A 6 -12.48 8.15 -0.55
C GLN A 6 -11.21 8.94 -0.21
N VAL A 7 -10.91 9.98 -1.01
CA VAL A 7 -9.90 10.99 -0.66
C VAL A 7 -10.45 11.77 0.53
N LYS A 8 -10.27 11.23 1.74
CA LYS A 8 -10.47 12.02 2.95
C LYS A 8 -9.46 13.15 2.90
N SER A 9 -9.90 14.34 3.30
CA SER A 9 -9.21 15.64 3.30
C SER A 9 -7.90 15.70 4.11
N THR A 10 -7.25 14.56 4.34
CA THR A 10 -6.11 14.30 5.24
C THR A 10 -4.81 14.00 4.48
N GLY A 11 -4.82 13.99 3.14
CA GLY A 11 -3.64 13.67 2.31
C GLY A 11 -3.36 12.18 2.17
N ILE A 12 -4.35 11.32 2.40
CA ILE A 12 -4.20 9.86 2.27
C ILE A 12 -4.85 9.44 0.95
N GLU A 13 -4.09 8.76 0.09
CA GLU A 13 -4.59 8.11 -1.13
C GLU A 13 -4.63 6.61 -0.91
N ASP A 14 -5.73 5.97 -1.31
CA ASP A 14 -5.90 4.53 -1.24
C ASP A 14 -5.97 3.88 -2.63
N ILE A 15 -5.33 2.73 -2.76
CA ILE A 15 -5.31 1.90 -3.96
C ILE A 15 -5.85 0.53 -3.57
N GLN A 16 -7.01 0.18 -4.11
CA GLN A 16 -7.63 -1.13 -3.91
C GLN A 16 -6.86 -2.21 -4.68
N ILE A 17 -6.65 -3.34 -4.02
CA ILE A 17 -6.01 -4.53 -4.59
C ILE A 17 -7.05 -5.63 -4.60
N ILE A 18 -7.51 -5.98 -5.80
CA ILE A 18 -8.53 -7.01 -6.02
C ILE A 18 -8.00 -7.95 -7.08
N ARG A 19 -7.69 -9.19 -6.68
CA ARG A 19 -7.25 -10.28 -7.57
C ARG A 19 -8.03 -11.54 -7.24
N ASP A 20 -9.24 -11.63 -7.78
CA ASP A 20 -10.19 -12.73 -7.50
C ASP A 20 -9.59 -14.11 -7.81
N SER A 21 -8.89 -14.25 -8.94
CA SER A 21 -8.30 -15.53 -9.38
C SER A 21 -7.24 -16.08 -8.43
N ALA A 22 -6.56 -15.21 -7.69
CA ALA A 22 -5.54 -15.57 -6.70
C ALA A 22 -6.04 -15.40 -5.26
N ARG A 23 -7.32 -15.04 -5.07
CA ARG A 23 -7.89 -14.63 -3.78
C ARG A 23 -6.98 -13.65 -3.03
N VAL A 24 -6.55 -12.57 -3.68
CA VAL A 24 -5.78 -11.51 -2.99
C VAL A 24 -6.64 -10.25 -2.94
N PHE A 25 -7.04 -9.87 -1.73
CA PHE A 25 -7.87 -8.70 -1.47
C PHE A 25 -7.17 -7.78 -0.49
N GLY A 26 -7.17 -6.48 -0.73
CA GLY A 26 -6.49 -5.56 0.17
C GLY A 26 -6.53 -4.11 -0.27
N THR A 27 -5.85 -3.28 0.52
CA THR A 27 -5.70 -1.85 0.22
C THR A 27 -4.28 -1.42 0.50
N LEU A 28 -3.71 -0.62 -0.39
CA LEU A 28 -2.47 0.12 -0.20
C LEU A 28 -2.80 1.60 0.04
N PHE A 29 -2.27 2.16 1.11
CA PHE A 29 -2.42 3.54 1.53
C PHE A 29 -1.12 4.29 1.31
N GLU A 30 -1.19 5.38 0.58
CA GLU A 30 -0.13 6.38 0.45
C GLU A 30 -0.49 7.58 1.32
N ILE A 31 0.40 7.92 2.25
CA ILE A 31 0.20 9.03 3.17
C ILE A 31 1.09 10.17 2.72
N LYS A 32 0.49 11.20 2.12
CA LYS A 32 1.18 12.41 1.68
C LYS A 32 1.42 13.35 2.86
N GLY A 33 2.55 14.06 2.84
CA GLY A 33 2.97 15.01 3.87
C GLY A 33 4.14 14.52 4.72
N ASN A 34 4.43 15.21 5.81
CA ASN A 34 5.61 14.95 6.66
C ASN A 34 5.40 13.76 7.64
N SER A 35 4.77 12.69 7.15
CA SER A 35 4.50 11.47 7.92
C SER A 35 5.74 10.58 7.99
N ALA A 36 5.97 9.95 9.14
CA ALA A 36 7.06 8.98 9.33
C ALA A 36 6.85 7.67 8.54
N SER A 37 5.61 7.40 8.10
CA SER A 37 5.27 6.27 7.24
C SER A 37 4.53 6.76 6.02
N ALA A 38 5.19 6.66 4.86
CA ALA A 38 4.67 7.16 3.59
C ALA A 38 3.78 6.15 2.86
N LEU A 39 3.92 4.85 3.19
CA LEU A 39 3.25 3.75 2.51
C LEU A 39 2.82 2.69 3.53
N GLN A 40 1.57 2.27 3.50
CA GLN A 40 1.05 1.15 4.28
C GLN A 40 0.20 0.26 3.40
N PHE A 41 0.12 -1.03 3.68
CA PHE A 41 -0.79 -1.91 2.95
C PHE A 41 -1.22 -3.08 3.83
N TYR A 42 -2.34 -3.68 3.46
CA TYR A 42 -2.71 -5.00 3.91
C TYR A 42 -3.30 -5.80 2.76
N VAL A 43 -3.13 -7.12 2.80
CA VAL A 43 -3.75 -8.08 1.90
C VAL A 43 -4.19 -9.34 2.65
N THR A 44 -5.24 -9.97 2.17
CA THR A 44 -5.83 -11.17 2.75
C THR A 44 -6.42 -12.08 1.69
N ASP A 45 -6.54 -13.37 2.01
CA ASP A 45 -7.34 -14.30 1.22
C ASP A 45 -8.83 -14.31 1.58
N SER A 46 -9.25 -13.51 2.57
CA SER A 46 -10.56 -13.46 3.23
C SER A 46 -10.88 -14.57 4.24
N THR A 47 -9.99 -15.55 4.40
CA THR A 47 -10.22 -16.72 5.25
C THR A 47 -9.14 -16.92 6.30
N ASN A 48 -7.91 -17.23 5.89
CA ASN A 48 -6.85 -17.73 6.78
C ASN A 48 -5.53 -16.97 6.63
N HIS A 49 -5.35 -16.23 5.54
CA HIS A 49 -4.12 -15.52 5.24
C HIS A 49 -4.33 -14.02 5.37
N PHE A 50 -3.43 -13.37 6.12
CA PHE A 50 -3.41 -11.92 6.29
C PHE A 50 -1.98 -11.42 6.38
N ILE A 51 -1.62 -10.46 5.54
CA ILE A 51 -0.32 -9.78 5.55
C ILE A 51 -0.57 -8.29 5.66
N ARG A 52 0.17 -7.62 6.54
CA ARG A 52 0.20 -6.16 6.65
C ARG A 52 1.64 -5.69 6.58
N GLY A 53 1.87 -4.59 5.86
CA GLY A 53 3.17 -3.94 5.76
C GLY A 53 3.05 -2.43 5.91
N ALA A 54 4.13 -1.80 6.39
CA ALA A 54 4.27 -0.36 6.43
C ALA A 54 5.74 0.00 6.16
N LEU A 55 5.94 0.98 5.30
CA LEU A 55 7.25 1.55 5.01
C LEU A 55 7.52 2.68 6.01
N TYR A 56 8.68 2.61 6.68
CA TYR A 56 9.17 3.63 7.58
C TYR A 56 10.52 4.13 7.09
N PHE A 57 10.70 5.45 7.10
CA PHE A 57 12.01 6.05 6.83
C PHE A 57 12.70 6.36 8.15
N ASN A 58 13.88 5.78 8.37
CA ASN A 58 14.71 6.06 9.55
C ASN A 58 15.54 7.35 9.36
N CYS A 59 14.91 8.43 8.92
CA CYS A 59 15.54 9.73 8.74
C CYS A 59 14.57 10.85 9.09
N ARG A 60 15.07 12.07 9.31
CA ARG A 60 14.20 13.23 9.49
C ARG A 60 13.25 13.32 8.28
N PRO A 61 11.93 13.37 8.49
CA PRO A 61 10.99 13.36 7.39
C PRO A 61 11.20 14.64 6.56
N ASN A 62 11.61 14.44 5.32
CA ASN A 62 11.71 15.45 4.26
C ASN A 62 11.01 14.86 3.04
N ALA A 63 9.74 15.22 2.86
CA ALA A 63 8.88 14.66 1.83
C ALA A 63 9.46 14.83 0.42
N ASP A 64 10.08 15.98 0.11
CA ASP A 64 10.62 16.27 -1.22
C ASP A 64 11.86 15.42 -1.54
N SER A 65 12.73 15.21 -0.56
CA SER A 65 13.93 14.38 -0.74
C SER A 65 13.59 12.91 -0.83
N LEU A 66 12.60 12.45 -0.05
CA LEU A 66 12.21 11.05 0.02
C LEU A 66 11.26 10.66 -1.10
N LYS A 67 10.64 11.61 -1.80
CA LYS A 67 9.63 11.33 -2.82
C LYS A 67 10.08 10.30 -3.86
N ARG A 68 11.28 10.44 -4.44
CA ARG A 68 11.78 9.48 -5.43
C ARG A 68 11.94 8.07 -4.86
N SER A 69 12.45 7.96 -3.63
CA SER A 69 12.63 6.67 -2.97
C SER A 69 11.28 6.04 -2.61
N THR A 70 10.32 6.84 -2.15
CA THR A 70 8.95 6.40 -1.88
C THR A 70 8.28 5.92 -3.16
N ASP A 71 8.39 6.66 -4.27
CA ASP A 71 7.79 6.29 -5.56
C ASP A 71 8.38 4.97 -6.08
N PHE A 72 9.70 4.77 -5.94
CA PHE A 72 10.37 3.53 -6.32
C PHE A 72 9.89 2.34 -5.46
N LEU A 73 9.91 2.48 -4.14
CA LEU A 73 9.48 1.44 -3.22
C LEU A 73 7.98 1.12 -3.35
N LYS A 74 7.16 2.13 -3.67
CA LYS A 74 5.74 1.92 -3.99
C LYS A 74 5.59 1.00 -5.20
N GLN A 75 6.37 1.21 -6.26
CA GLN A 75 6.32 0.35 -7.44
C GLN A 75 6.72 -1.09 -7.11
N ASP A 76 7.73 -1.27 -6.27
CA ASP A 76 8.17 -2.60 -5.81
C ASP A 76 7.11 -3.29 -4.96
N VAL A 77 6.47 -2.57 -4.02
CA VAL A 77 5.36 -3.10 -3.22
C VAL A 77 4.18 -3.48 -4.11
N ILE A 78 3.81 -2.66 -5.09
CA ILE A 78 2.76 -3.01 -6.05
C ILE A 78 3.12 -4.30 -6.78
N ARG A 79 4.35 -4.43 -7.26
CA ARG A 79 4.81 -5.64 -7.95
C ARG A 79 4.79 -6.87 -7.05
N LEU A 80 5.21 -6.72 -5.78
CA LEU A 80 5.13 -7.77 -4.77
C LEU A 80 3.69 -8.25 -4.62
N LEU A 81 2.74 -7.35 -4.42
CA LEU A 81 1.32 -7.67 -4.22
C LEU A 81 0.66 -8.26 -5.48
N GLN A 82 1.11 -7.86 -6.66
CA GLN A 82 0.69 -8.46 -7.95
C GLN A 82 1.20 -9.90 -8.13
N SER A 83 2.40 -10.20 -7.63
CA SER A 83 3.00 -11.54 -7.72
C SER A 83 2.61 -12.49 -6.58
N LEU A 84 1.99 -11.96 -5.52
CA LEU A 84 1.65 -12.70 -4.32
C LEU A 84 0.71 -13.89 -4.63
N GLN A 85 1.03 -15.03 -4.05
CA GLN A 85 0.26 -16.28 -4.10
C GLN A 85 0.19 -16.85 -2.69
N TRP A 86 -0.96 -17.39 -2.32
CA TRP A 86 -1.12 -18.11 -1.06
C TRP A 86 -0.77 -19.59 -1.25
N PHE A 87 -0.13 -20.19 -0.26
CA PHE A 87 0.13 -21.63 -0.22
C PHE A 87 -0.69 -22.22 0.92
N ASN A 88 -1.42 -23.30 0.64
CA ASN A 88 -2.14 -24.09 1.64
C ASN A 88 -1.28 -25.26 2.12
#